data_AF-A0A8T1SK17-F1
#
_entry.id   AF-A0A8T1SK17-F1
#
_cell.length_a   1.000
_cell.length_b   1.000
_cell.length_c   1.000
_cell.angle_alpha   90.00
_cell.angle_beta   90.00
_cell.angle_gamma   90.00
#
_symmetry.space_group_name_H-M   'P 1'
#
loop_
_entity.id
_entity.type
_entity.pdbx_description
1 polymer ?
#
loop_
_entity_poly.entity_id
_entity_poly.type
_entity_poly.pdbx_seq_one_letter_code
_entity_poly.pdbx_strand_id
1 'polypeptide(L)'
;MPDTGTLREKNYTFFWQGKSAEEIRECGVGFAVINSLLGMVEPGQQGTERLLSLRLHTSTGPVNLISVYAPTLSATRDTKDEFYDQLDTIIRSIPKEEHLILLGDFNARVGADHDFWPTCLGKFGVGEMNENGQRLLELCSYHDLSITNSFFQTKPQHKVSWRHPRSMHWHQLDLIIIRRSALKCILLTRTFHSADCDSDHSLVCSKMRLQPKKIHRSRPEGKPRIDVSKTAHPDK
;
A
#
# COMPACT_ATOMS: atom_id res chain seq x y z
N MET A 1 0.73 -16.91 -9.70
CA MET A 1 1.05 -16.97 -11.15
C MET A 1 2.57 -17.12 -11.26
N PRO A 2 3.08 -17.96 -12.17
CA PRO A 2 4.52 -18.01 -12.43
C PRO A 2 4.99 -16.71 -13.11
N ASP A 3 6.28 -16.46 -13.02
CA ASP A 3 7.00 -15.38 -13.69
C ASP A 3 6.44 -13.99 -13.34
N THR A 4 6.82 -12.99 -14.15
CA THR A 4 6.27 -11.63 -14.09
C THR A 4 5.24 -11.46 -15.20
N GLY A 5 4.12 -10.81 -14.90
CA GLY A 5 3.11 -10.60 -15.93
C GLY A 5 2.04 -9.57 -15.61
N THR A 6 1.22 -9.32 -16.63
CA THR A 6 0.08 -8.41 -16.59
C THR A 6 -1.12 -9.04 -17.30
N LEU A 7 -2.31 -8.93 -16.71
CA LEU A 7 -3.56 -9.45 -17.27
C LEU A 7 -4.67 -8.42 -17.08
N ARG A 8 -5.28 -7.98 -18.20
CA ARG A 8 -6.41 -7.05 -18.16
C ARG A 8 -7.72 -7.80 -18.26
N GLU A 9 -8.52 -7.68 -17.20
CA GLU A 9 -9.89 -8.17 -17.12
C GLU A 9 -10.89 -7.02 -17.28
N LYS A 10 -12.20 -7.34 -17.24
CA LYS A 10 -13.29 -6.37 -17.46
C LYS A 10 -13.16 -5.10 -16.59
N ASN A 11 -12.89 -5.26 -15.30
CA ASN A 11 -12.89 -4.16 -14.33
C ASN A 11 -11.49 -3.84 -13.77
N TYR A 12 -10.58 -4.80 -13.80
CA TYR A 12 -9.25 -4.69 -13.18
C TYR A 12 -8.16 -5.15 -14.12
N THR A 13 -6.97 -4.58 -13.98
CA THR A 13 -5.73 -5.16 -14.49
C THR A 13 -4.90 -5.67 -13.33
N PHE A 14 -4.44 -6.90 -13.47
CA PHE A 14 -3.58 -7.58 -12.52
C PHE A 14 -2.13 -7.44 -12.96
N PHE A 15 -1.27 -7.10 -12.02
CA PHE A 15 0.19 -7.16 -12.15
C PHE A 15 0.69 -8.17 -11.13
N TRP A 16 1.63 -9.03 -11.49
CA TRP A 16 2.20 -9.97 -10.53
C TRP A 16 3.66 -10.23 -10.79
N GLN A 17 4.32 -10.70 -9.74
CA GLN A 17 5.64 -11.30 -9.81
C GLN A 17 5.69 -12.56 -8.95
N GLY A 18 6.25 -13.62 -9.51
CA GLY A 18 6.44 -14.90 -8.87
C GLY A 18 7.71 -15.59 -9.37
N LYS A 19 7.98 -16.76 -8.82
CA LYS A 19 9.06 -17.64 -9.27
C LYS A 19 8.83 -18.16 -10.69
N SER A 20 9.88 -18.72 -11.29
CA SER A 20 9.76 -19.30 -12.62
C SER A 20 8.72 -20.44 -12.65
N ALA A 21 8.20 -20.74 -13.83
CA ALA A 21 7.26 -21.87 -13.99
C ALA A 21 7.86 -23.24 -13.60
N GLU A 22 9.18 -23.34 -13.54
CA GLU A 22 9.95 -24.56 -13.26
C GLU A 22 10.23 -24.74 -11.76
N GLU A 23 10.05 -23.68 -10.96
CA GLU A 23 10.24 -23.69 -9.52
C GLU A 23 8.93 -23.98 -8.76
N ILE A 24 9.06 -24.48 -7.53
CA ILE A 24 7.91 -24.66 -6.63
C ILE A 24 7.31 -23.28 -6.32
N ARG A 25 6.01 -23.15 -6.53
CA ARG A 25 5.25 -21.91 -6.35
C ARG A 25 4.91 -21.66 -4.87
N GLU A 26 5.92 -21.34 -4.09
CA GLU A 26 5.78 -21.05 -2.64
C GLU A 26 5.61 -19.56 -2.35
N CYS A 27 5.78 -18.70 -3.35
CA CYS A 27 5.78 -17.25 -3.24
C CYS A 27 5.02 -16.59 -4.39
N GLY A 28 4.70 -15.31 -4.23
CA GLY A 28 4.15 -14.47 -5.28
C GLY A 28 3.47 -13.24 -4.69
N VAL A 29 3.64 -12.12 -5.38
CA VAL A 29 3.02 -10.84 -5.02
C VAL A 29 2.31 -10.26 -6.23
N GLY A 30 1.32 -9.40 -5.97
CA GLY A 30 0.55 -8.80 -7.04
C GLY A 30 -0.22 -7.55 -6.65
N PHE A 31 -0.70 -6.84 -7.67
CA PHE A 31 -1.64 -5.75 -7.58
C PHE A 31 -2.83 -6.01 -8.49
N ALA A 32 -4.03 -5.71 -7.99
CA ALA A 32 -5.23 -5.57 -8.81
C ALA A 32 -5.60 -4.08 -8.87
N VAL A 33 -5.52 -3.48 -10.06
CA VAL A 33 -5.77 -2.05 -10.28
C VAL A 33 -7.05 -1.88 -11.09
N ILE A 34 -8.01 -1.09 -10.59
CA ILE A 34 -9.22 -0.79 -11.35
C ILE A 34 -8.87 -0.09 -12.67
N ASN A 35 -9.50 -0.52 -13.77
CA ASN A 35 -9.13 -0.11 -15.13
C ASN A 35 -9.15 1.41 -15.36
N SER A 36 -10.00 2.14 -14.63
CA SER A 36 -10.08 3.60 -14.70
C SER A 36 -8.82 4.32 -14.21
N LEU A 37 -7.95 3.65 -13.44
CA LEU A 37 -6.71 4.22 -12.93
C LEU A 37 -5.49 3.88 -13.78
N LEU A 38 -5.61 3.02 -14.80
CA LEU A 38 -4.43 2.52 -15.53
C LEU A 38 -3.62 3.60 -16.25
N GLY A 39 -4.27 4.66 -16.73
CA GLY A 39 -3.57 5.79 -17.34
C GLY A 39 -2.70 6.59 -16.36
N MET A 40 -2.82 6.31 -15.06
CA MET A 40 -2.02 6.91 -13.98
C MET A 40 -1.02 5.92 -13.38
N VAL A 41 -0.99 4.67 -13.84
CA VAL A 41 -0.16 3.61 -13.24
C VAL A 41 1.06 3.31 -14.08
N GLU A 42 2.20 3.21 -13.40
CA GLU A 42 3.48 2.80 -13.94
C GLU A 42 3.97 1.60 -13.12
N PRO A 43 3.96 0.38 -13.69
CA PRO A 43 4.53 -0.80 -13.04
C PRO A 43 6.03 -0.62 -12.82
N GLY A 44 6.53 -1.04 -11.66
CA GLY A 44 7.96 -1.04 -11.40
C GLY A 44 8.69 -2.05 -12.29
N GLN A 45 9.90 -1.71 -12.71
CA GLN A 45 10.74 -2.60 -13.53
C GLN A 45 11.54 -3.61 -12.72
N GLN A 46 11.61 -3.43 -11.40
CA GLN A 46 12.38 -4.27 -10.49
C GLN A 46 11.47 -4.77 -9.37
N GLY A 47 11.48 -6.09 -9.20
CA GLY A 47 10.77 -6.81 -8.16
C GLY A 47 11.34 -8.22 -8.03
N THR A 48 10.97 -8.87 -6.95
CA THR A 48 11.25 -10.29 -6.69
C THR A 48 9.93 -11.02 -6.54
N GLU A 49 9.96 -12.34 -6.35
CA GLU A 49 8.77 -13.12 -6.02
C GLU A 49 8.11 -12.70 -4.69
N ARG A 50 8.77 -11.81 -3.91
CA ARG A 50 8.33 -11.28 -2.62
C ARG A 50 8.09 -9.77 -2.59
N LEU A 51 8.52 -9.04 -3.62
CA LEU A 51 8.46 -7.58 -3.67
C LEU A 51 8.01 -7.14 -5.06
N LEU A 52 6.90 -6.41 -5.14
CA LEU A 52 6.43 -5.82 -6.40
C LEU A 52 6.15 -4.35 -6.20
N SER A 53 6.75 -3.52 -7.05
CA SER A 53 6.57 -2.07 -7.03
C SER A 53 5.55 -1.62 -8.06
N LEU A 54 4.71 -0.65 -7.70
CA LEU A 54 3.78 0.00 -8.59
C LEU A 54 3.70 1.49 -8.24
N ARG A 55 3.84 2.35 -9.24
CA ARG A 55 3.78 3.80 -9.05
C ARG A 55 2.47 4.33 -9.59
N LEU A 56 1.74 5.05 -8.75
CA LEU A 56 0.50 5.74 -9.11
C LEU A 56 0.75 7.24 -9.15
N HIS A 57 0.60 7.83 -10.33
CA HIS A 57 0.72 9.27 -10.56
C HIS A 57 -0.55 9.97 -10.10
N THR A 58 -0.44 10.79 -9.06
CA THR A 58 -1.57 11.56 -8.53
C THR A 58 -1.33 13.04 -8.68
N SER A 59 -2.40 13.82 -8.52
CA SER A 59 -2.33 15.28 -8.64
C SER A 59 -1.43 15.94 -7.58
N THR A 60 -1.18 15.25 -6.46
CA THR A 60 -0.28 15.65 -5.37
C THR A 60 1.15 15.14 -5.49
N GLY A 61 1.45 14.43 -6.58
CA GLY A 61 2.72 13.76 -6.78
C GLY A 61 2.58 12.23 -6.79
N PRO A 62 3.68 11.52 -7.05
CA PRO A 62 3.66 10.07 -7.14
C PRO A 62 3.39 9.39 -5.79
N VAL A 63 2.65 8.29 -5.86
CA VAL A 63 2.45 7.34 -4.76
C VAL A 63 3.09 6.03 -5.14
N ASN A 64 4.12 5.64 -4.40
CA ASN A 64 4.84 4.39 -4.60
C ASN A 64 4.23 3.31 -3.70
N LEU A 65 3.64 2.30 -4.32
CA LEU A 65 3.01 1.15 -3.70
C LEU A 65 3.97 -0.04 -3.82
N ILE A 66 4.33 -0.65 -2.69
CA ILE A 66 5.16 -1.86 -2.66
C ILE A 66 4.32 -2.99 -2.06
N SER A 67 4.02 -4.00 -2.86
CA SER A 67 3.39 -5.25 -2.43
C SER A 67 4.47 -6.15 -1.85
N VAL A 68 4.26 -6.62 -0.63
CA VAL A 68 5.29 -7.30 0.17
C VAL A 68 4.79 -8.66 0.64
N TYR A 69 5.63 -9.68 0.47
CA TYR A 69 5.49 -10.98 1.11
C TYR A 69 6.80 -11.40 1.78
N ALA A 70 6.98 -11.02 3.04
CA ALA A 70 8.22 -11.26 3.77
C ALA A 70 8.43 -12.75 4.12
N PRO A 71 9.69 -13.20 4.30
CA PRO A 71 9.99 -14.55 4.74
C PRO A 71 9.35 -14.87 6.11
N THR A 72 8.94 -16.13 6.28
CA THR A 72 8.35 -16.61 7.54
C THR A 72 9.37 -16.63 8.68
N LEU A 73 8.90 -16.80 9.92
CA LEU A 73 9.80 -16.93 11.08
C LEU A 73 10.80 -18.11 10.96
N SER A 74 10.44 -19.17 10.23
CA SER A 74 11.28 -20.36 10.04
C SER A 74 12.31 -20.19 8.92
N ALA A 75 12.26 -19.12 8.14
CA ALA A 75 13.28 -18.84 7.13
C ALA A 75 14.65 -18.64 7.78
N THR A 76 15.71 -18.96 7.04
CA THR A 76 17.09 -18.77 7.50
C THR A 76 17.37 -17.29 7.70
N ARG A 77 18.38 -16.99 8.52
CA ARG A 77 18.83 -15.61 8.73
C ARG A 77 19.20 -14.94 7.40
N ASP A 78 19.96 -15.62 6.55
CA ASP A 78 20.43 -15.07 5.28
C ASP A 78 19.26 -14.71 4.35
N THR A 79 18.22 -15.54 4.26
CA THR A 79 17.02 -15.22 3.47
C THR A 79 16.27 -14.01 4.02
N LYS A 80 16.21 -13.85 5.36
CA LYS A 80 15.60 -12.68 5.99
C LYS A 80 16.43 -11.43 5.71
N ASP A 81 17.75 -11.50 5.90
CA ASP A 81 18.67 -10.38 5.74
C ASP A 81 18.68 -9.91 4.26
N GLU A 82 18.75 -10.83 3.29
CA GLU A 82 18.63 -10.52 1.85
C GLU A 82 17.32 -9.80 1.51
N PHE A 83 16.19 -10.30 2.02
CA PHE A 83 14.89 -9.67 1.78
C PHE A 83 14.83 -8.23 2.33
N TYR A 84 15.35 -8.01 3.55
CA TYR A 84 15.34 -6.68 4.16
C TYR A 84 16.31 -5.71 3.48
N ASP A 85 17.45 -6.19 2.97
CA ASP A 85 18.39 -5.39 2.17
C ASP A 85 17.78 -4.96 0.83
N GLN A 86 17.04 -5.86 0.16
CA GLN A 86 16.30 -5.52 -1.05
C GLN A 86 15.21 -4.49 -0.79
N LEU A 87 14.44 -4.67 0.31
CA LEU A 87 13.40 -3.72 0.70
C LEU A 87 14.00 -2.35 1.07
N ASP A 88 15.11 -2.31 1.80
CA ASP A 88 15.86 -1.09 2.12
C ASP A 88 16.31 -0.36 0.84
N THR A 89 16.84 -1.09 -0.13
CA THR A 89 17.25 -0.55 -1.43
C THR A 89 16.08 0.10 -2.17
N ILE A 90 14.92 -0.57 -2.23
CA ILE A 90 13.70 0.00 -2.83
C ILE A 90 13.30 1.28 -2.11
N ILE A 91 13.25 1.29 -0.77
CA ILE A 91 12.84 2.46 0.01
C ILE A 91 13.79 3.64 -0.22
N ARG A 92 15.11 3.40 -0.28
CA ARG A 92 16.13 4.44 -0.55
C ARG A 92 16.03 5.02 -1.94
N SER A 93 15.61 4.22 -2.92
CA SER A 93 15.46 4.68 -4.31
C SER A 93 14.31 5.67 -4.48
N ILE A 94 13.37 5.72 -3.54
CA ILE A 94 12.17 6.55 -3.59
C ILE A 94 12.44 7.88 -2.84
N PRO A 95 12.25 9.04 -3.50
CA PRO A 95 12.45 10.34 -2.85
C PRO A 95 11.61 10.50 -1.57
N LYS A 96 12.14 11.25 -0.59
CA LYS A 96 11.51 11.42 0.73
C LYS A 96 10.22 12.22 0.67
N GLU A 97 10.09 13.07 -0.35
CA GLU A 97 8.95 13.94 -0.62
C GLU A 97 7.78 13.17 -1.23
N GLU A 98 8.06 12.02 -1.86
CA GLU A 98 7.05 11.17 -2.46
C GLU A 98 6.34 10.29 -1.43
N HIS A 99 5.08 9.98 -1.72
CA HIS A 99 4.33 9.04 -0.89
C HIS A 99 4.87 7.63 -1.10
N LEU A 100 5.07 6.92 0.01
CA LEU A 100 5.44 5.52 0.06
C LEU A 100 4.41 4.77 0.89
N ILE A 101 3.91 3.66 0.34
CA ILE A 101 3.00 2.75 0.99
C ILE A 101 3.53 1.33 0.76
N LEU A 102 3.95 0.67 1.84
CA LEU A 102 4.24 -0.76 1.85
C LEU A 102 2.98 -1.47 2.35
N LEU A 103 2.58 -2.54 1.66
CA LEU A 103 1.39 -3.31 2.01
C LEU A 103 1.59 -4.80 1.73
N GLY A 104 1.08 -5.64 2.60
CA GLY A 104 1.08 -7.10 2.43
C GLY A 104 1.41 -7.83 3.72
N ASP A 105 1.80 -9.09 3.57
CA ASP A 105 2.14 -9.97 4.68
C ASP A 105 3.63 -9.83 5.02
N PHE A 106 3.90 -9.25 6.19
CA PHE A 106 5.26 -9.06 6.67
C PHE A 106 5.75 -10.24 7.53
N ASN A 107 4.91 -11.26 7.77
CA ASN A 107 5.22 -12.38 8.67
C ASN A 107 5.76 -11.90 10.04
N ALA A 108 5.32 -10.71 10.46
CA ALA A 108 5.88 -9.95 11.56
C ALA A 108 4.78 -9.56 12.54
N ARG A 109 4.99 -9.89 13.81
CA ARG A 109 4.19 -9.36 14.91
C ARG A 109 4.99 -8.24 15.56
N VAL A 110 4.48 -7.02 15.48
CA VAL A 110 5.19 -5.82 15.98
C VAL A 110 4.81 -5.44 17.41
N GLY A 111 3.80 -6.11 17.97
CA GLY A 111 3.37 -5.92 19.34
C GLY A 111 2.60 -4.63 19.60
N ALA A 112 2.54 -4.23 20.87
CA ALA A 112 1.81 -3.06 21.36
C ALA A 112 2.70 -2.03 22.08
N ASP A 113 4.02 -2.18 21.99
CA ASP A 113 5.04 -1.45 22.75
C ASP A 113 5.30 -0.04 22.19
N HIS A 114 4.26 0.80 22.15
CA HIS A 114 4.31 2.17 21.64
C HIS A 114 5.38 3.02 22.33
N ASP A 115 5.55 2.87 23.64
CA ASP A 115 6.50 3.68 24.41
C ASP A 115 7.96 3.43 24.00
N PHE A 116 8.25 2.21 23.51
CA PHE A 116 9.56 1.85 22.97
C PHE A 116 9.72 2.25 21.50
N TRP A 117 8.61 2.31 20.74
CA TRP A 117 8.60 2.64 19.30
C TRP A 117 7.62 3.77 18.94
N PRO A 118 7.74 4.98 19.52
CA PRO A 118 6.72 6.02 19.41
C PRO A 118 6.61 6.64 18.01
N THR A 119 7.62 6.44 17.17
CA THR A 119 7.64 6.88 15.77
C THR A 119 6.98 5.88 14.82
N CYS A 120 7.14 4.58 15.10
CA CYS A 120 6.68 3.49 14.25
C CYS A 120 5.28 3.00 14.61
N LEU A 121 4.98 2.92 15.91
CA LEU A 121 3.74 2.36 16.45
C LEU A 121 2.82 3.45 17.00
N GLY A 122 1.51 3.23 16.86
CA GLY A 122 0.48 3.94 17.58
C GLY A 122 0.08 3.22 18.86
N LYS A 123 -0.75 3.88 19.67
CA LYS A 123 -1.19 3.41 21.01
C LYS A 123 -2.12 2.19 21.01
N PHE A 124 -2.51 1.69 19.83
CA PHE A 124 -3.52 0.64 19.68
C PHE A 124 -2.97 -0.63 19.02
N GLY A 125 -1.65 -0.85 19.09
CA GLY A 125 -1.01 -2.10 18.69
C GLY A 125 -1.55 -3.34 19.43
N VAL A 126 -1.16 -4.54 18.98
CA VAL A 126 -1.69 -5.81 19.49
C VAL A 126 -0.63 -6.90 19.58
N GLY A 127 -0.81 -7.78 20.57
CA GLY A 127 0.04 -8.94 20.78
C GLY A 127 1.46 -8.57 21.24
N GLU A 128 2.34 -9.55 21.13
CA GLU A 128 3.76 -9.43 21.47
C GLU A 128 4.62 -9.44 20.22
N MET A 129 5.73 -8.70 20.29
CA MET A 129 6.70 -8.62 19.22
C MET A 129 7.42 -9.97 19.01
N ASN A 130 7.63 -10.35 17.75
CA ASN A 130 8.49 -11.48 17.37
C ASN A 130 9.79 -11.00 16.70
N GLU A 131 10.71 -11.93 16.38
CA GLU A 131 11.99 -11.62 15.74
C GLU A 131 11.83 -10.83 14.42
N ASN A 132 10.86 -11.21 13.58
CA ASN A 132 10.55 -10.49 12.34
C ASN A 132 9.98 -9.09 12.63
N GLY A 133 9.20 -8.93 13.70
CA GLY A 133 8.67 -7.66 14.17
C GLY A 133 9.76 -6.68 14.61
N GLN A 134 10.79 -7.17 15.30
CA GLN A 134 11.95 -6.37 15.67
C GLN A 134 12.68 -5.86 14.42
N ARG A 135 13.02 -6.74 13.47
CA ARG A 135 13.66 -6.34 12.19
C ARG A 135 12.83 -5.28 11.45
N LEU A 136 11.51 -5.49 11.37
CA LEU A 136 10.60 -4.57 10.70
C LEU A 136 10.55 -3.20 11.40
N LEU A 137 10.53 -3.17 12.74
CA LEU A 137 10.50 -1.93 13.50
C LEU A 137 11.83 -1.15 13.41
N GLU A 138 12.95 -1.85 13.37
CA GLU A 138 14.26 -1.25 13.11
C GLU A 138 14.30 -0.58 11.72
N LEU A 139 13.85 -1.29 10.67
CA LEU A 139 13.71 -0.73 9.32
C LEU A 139 12.78 0.49 9.32
N CYS A 140 11.61 0.38 9.95
CA CYS A 140 10.65 1.49 10.03
C CYS A 140 11.25 2.69 10.76
N SER A 141 11.97 2.47 11.85
CA SER A 141 12.60 3.53 12.63
C SER A 141 13.69 4.22 11.82
N TYR A 142 14.48 3.46 11.07
CA TYR A 142 15.54 3.99 10.22
C TYR A 142 15.00 4.88 9.08
N HIS A 143 13.86 4.50 8.49
CA HIS A 143 13.25 5.20 7.34
C HIS A 143 12.13 6.18 7.70
N ASP A 144 11.89 6.44 8.99
CA ASP A 144 10.78 7.26 9.50
C ASP A 144 9.41 6.80 8.95
N LEU A 145 9.14 5.50 9.10
CA LEU A 145 7.91 4.86 8.68
C LEU A 145 7.01 4.54 9.88
N SER A 146 5.70 4.52 9.64
CA SER A 146 4.68 4.24 10.65
C SER A 146 3.74 3.14 10.20
N ILE A 147 3.46 2.20 11.11
CA ILE A 147 2.59 1.04 10.89
C ILE A 147 1.16 1.41 11.22
N THR A 148 0.38 1.73 10.20
CA THR A 148 -0.94 2.36 10.34
C THR A 148 -1.95 1.51 11.12
N ASN A 149 -1.81 0.18 11.10
CA ASN A 149 -2.67 -0.76 11.82
C ASN A 149 -2.73 -0.49 13.34
N SER A 150 -1.71 0.15 13.91
CA SER A 150 -1.59 0.40 15.36
C SER A 150 -2.09 1.79 15.80
N PHE A 151 -2.51 2.66 14.88
CA PHE A 151 -2.87 4.06 15.18
C PHE A 151 -4.36 4.29 15.46
N PHE A 152 -5.23 3.31 15.19
CA PHE A 152 -6.67 3.48 15.30
C PHE A 152 -7.28 2.60 16.39
N GLN A 153 -8.12 3.21 17.23
CA GLN A 153 -8.93 2.47 18.19
C GLN A 153 -10.07 1.76 17.45
N THR A 154 -9.92 0.46 17.28
CA THR A 154 -10.91 -0.41 16.65
C THR A 154 -11.20 -1.63 17.51
N LYS A 155 -12.27 -2.36 17.19
CA LYS A 155 -12.57 -3.66 17.84
C LYS A 155 -11.41 -4.64 17.64
N PRO A 156 -11.10 -5.53 18.59
CA PRO A 156 -9.99 -6.49 18.46
C PRO A 156 -9.99 -7.30 17.15
N GLN A 157 -11.16 -7.76 16.72
CA GLN A 157 -11.37 -8.47 15.44
C GLN A 157 -11.03 -7.61 14.21
N HIS A 158 -10.90 -6.30 14.31
CA HIS A 158 -10.54 -5.43 13.18
C HIS A 158 -9.04 -5.12 13.14
N LYS A 159 -8.23 -5.76 14.00
CA LYS A 159 -6.78 -5.53 14.11
C LYS A 159 -5.96 -6.73 13.65
N VAL A 160 -6.49 -7.93 13.81
CA VAL A 160 -5.83 -9.19 13.43
C VAL A 160 -6.19 -9.57 12.01
N SER A 161 -5.31 -10.27 11.29
CA SER A 161 -5.48 -10.59 9.87
C SER A 161 -5.26 -12.05 9.54
N TRP A 162 -4.52 -12.82 10.35
CA TRP A 162 -4.23 -14.23 10.07
C TRP A 162 -4.71 -15.13 11.19
N ARG A 163 -5.29 -16.28 10.85
CA ARG A 163 -5.72 -17.30 11.82
C ARG A 163 -4.79 -18.49 11.79
N HIS A 164 -4.12 -18.75 12.91
CA HIS A 164 -3.24 -19.91 13.03
C HIS A 164 -4.05 -21.22 12.87
N PRO A 165 -3.66 -22.14 11.96
CA PRO A 165 -4.49 -23.28 11.58
C PRO A 165 -4.74 -24.27 12.73
N ARG A 166 -3.76 -24.45 13.63
CA ARG A 166 -3.89 -25.35 14.79
C ARG A 166 -4.52 -24.70 16.02
N SER A 167 -3.96 -23.61 16.53
CA SER A 167 -4.44 -22.95 17.75
C SER A 167 -5.73 -22.15 17.53
N MET A 168 -6.10 -21.89 16.27
CA MET A 168 -7.24 -21.05 15.88
C MET A 168 -7.19 -19.62 16.43
N HIS A 169 -6.01 -19.20 16.91
CA HIS A 169 -5.75 -17.87 17.42
C HIS A 169 -5.44 -16.91 16.26
N TRP A 170 -5.88 -15.67 16.41
CA TRP A 170 -5.69 -14.64 15.41
C TRP A 170 -4.49 -13.77 15.71
N HIS A 171 -3.69 -13.47 14.69
CA HIS A 171 -2.52 -12.60 14.78
C HIS A 171 -2.59 -11.49 13.73
N GLN A 172 -1.86 -10.40 13.97
CA GLN A 172 -1.66 -9.34 12.99
C GLN A 172 -0.32 -9.60 12.28
N LEU A 173 -0.40 -9.96 10.99
CA LEU A 173 0.78 -10.20 10.13
C LEU A 173 0.75 -9.31 8.87
N ASP A 174 -0.46 -8.99 8.39
CA ASP A 174 -0.68 -8.13 7.26
C ASP A 174 -0.68 -6.66 7.70
N LEU A 175 0.28 -5.89 7.20
CA LEU A 175 0.53 -4.53 7.66
C LEU A 175 0.47 -3.54 6.49
N ILE A 176 0.02 -2.33 6.80
CA ILE A 176 0.10 -1.18 5.91
C ILE A 176 1.00 -0.14 6.57
N ILE A 177 2.13 0.12 5.93
CA ILE A 177 3.23 0.95 6.43
C ILE A 177 3.42 2.13 5.49
N ILE A 178 3.57 3.33 6.04
CA ILE A 178 3.72 4.56 5.28
C ILE A 178 4.81 5.44 5.85
N ARG A 179 5.23 6.48 5.11
CA ARG A 179 6.03 7.56 5.71
C ARG A 179 5.27 8.21 6.87
N ARG A 180 5.95 8.46 7.98
CA ARG A 180 5.37 9.14 9.15
C ARG A 180 4.78 10.50 8.79
N SER A 181 5.44 11.26 7.91
CA SER A 181 4.95 12.55 7.42
C SER A 181 3.59 12.47 6.71
N ALA A 182 3.24 11.30 6.15
CA ALA A 182 1.98 11.02 5.47
C ALA A 182 0.90 10.46 6.42
N LEU A 183 1.19 10.23 7.70
CA LEU A 183 0.25 9.62 8.65
C LEU A 183 -1.06 10.40 8.79
N LYS A 184 -0.98 11.74 8.73
CA LYS A 184 -2.13 12.65 8.73
C LYS A 184 -3.10 12.44 7.55
N CYS A 185 -2.67 11.74 6.50
CA CYS A 185 -3.50 11.42 5.34
C CYS A 185 -4.32 10.13 5.55
N ILE A 186 -3.98 9.29 6.53
CA ILE A 186 -4.71 8.06 6.79
C ILE A 186 -5.95 8.36 7.62
N LEU A 187 -7.10 7.90 7.14
CA LEU A 187 -8.38 8.05 7.81
C LEU A 187 -8.70 6.85 8.71
N LEU A 188 -8.38 5.64 8.25
CA LEU A 188 -8.61 4.40 8.99
C LEU A 188 -7.85 3.25 8.33
N THR A 189 -7.16 2.44 9.13
CA THR A 189 -6.67 1.12 8.73
C THR A 189 -7.34 0.06 9.59
N ARG A 190 -7.91 -0.98 8.97
CA ARG A 190 -8.54 -2.09 9.70
C ARG A 190 -8.66 -3.37 8.87
N THR A 191 -8.83 -4.50 9.55
CA THR A 191 -9.15 -5.79 8.93
C THR A 191 -10.65 -5.98 8.72
N PHE A 192 -11.01 -6.68 7.64
CA PHE A 192 -12.35 -7.07 7.24
C PHE A 192 -12.46 -8.59 7.13
N HIS A 193 -12.98 -9.24 8.19
CA HIS A 193 -13.21 -10.70 8.23
C HIS A 193 -14.46 -11.11 7.44
N SER A 194 -15.27 -10.17 6.97
CA SER A 194 -16.45 -10.43 6.15
C SER A 194 -16.14 -10.56 4.66
N ALA A 195 -14.88 -10.32 4.26
CA ALA A 195 -14.45 -10.56 2.88
C ALA A 195 -14.28 -12.06 2.70
N ASP A 196 -15.08 -12.65 1.81
CA ASP A 196 -14.98 -14.06 1.47
C ASP A 196 -13.88 -14.25 0.43
N CYS A 197 -12.71 -14.73 0.88
CA CYS A 197 -11.51 -14.86 0.07
C CYS A 197 -10.89 -16.27 0.14
N ASP A 198 -11.58 -17.24 0.75
CA ASP A 198 -11.13 -18.63 0.95
C ASP A 198 -9.64 -18.73 1.38
N SER A 199 -9.27 -17.93 2.38
CA SER A 199 -7.91 -17.82 2.91
C SER A 199 -7.92 -17.86 4.43
N ASP A 200 -6.82 -18.34 5.02
CA ASP A 200 -6.51 -18.19 6.43
C ASP A 200 -6.13 -16.74 6.82
N HIS A 201 -5.97 -15.86 5.82
CA HIS A 201 -5.86 -14.42 5.97
C HIS A 201 -7.18 -13.69 5.70
N SER A 202 -7.35 -12.55 6.36
CA SER A 202 -8.46 -11.61 6.21
C SER A 202 -7.96 -10.29 5.63
N LEU A 203 -8.77 -9.68 4.77
CA LEU A 203 -8.42 -8.45 4.05
C LEU A 203 -8.13 -7.29 5.01
N VAL A 204 -6.94 -6.70 4.90
CA VAL A 204 -6.61 -5.42 5.54
C VAL A 204 -6.82 -4.29 4.55
N CYS A 205 -7.53 -3.24 4.96
CA CYS A 205 -7.80 -2.08 4.12
C CYS A 205 -7.42 -0.80 4.86
N SER A 206 -6.73 0.09 4.14
CA SER A 206 -6.48 1.47 4.58
C SER A 206 -7.23 2.45 3.70
N LYS A 207 -7.92 3.40 4.33
CA LYS A 207 -8.55 4.53 3.67
C LYS A 207 -7.66 5.75 3.81
N MET A 208 -7.15 6.25 2.69
CA MET A 208 -6.26 7.41 2.65
C MET A 208 -6.91 8.60 1.92
N ARG A 209 -6.69 9.80 2.44
CA ARG A 209 -7.01 11.06 1.77
C ARG A 209 -5.73 11.63 1.17
N LEU A 210 -5.65 11.59 -0.15
CA LEU A 210 -4.66 12.36 -0.89
C LEU A 210 -5.20 13.79 -1.05
N GLN A 211 -4.36 14.82 -0.85
CA GLN A 211 -4.84 16.19 -1.04
C GLN A 211 -5.24 16.39 -2.51
N PRO A 212 -6.31 17.12 -2.83
CA PRO A 212 -6.64 17.42 -4.22
C PRO A 212 -5.76 18.58 -4.73
N LYS A 213 -5.15 18.44 -5.91
CA LYS A 213 -4.68 19.60 -6.68
C LYS A 213 -5.92 20.41 -7.09
N LYS A 214 -5.87 21.75 -7.00
CA LYS A 214 -6.88 22.58 -7.65
C LYS A 214 -6.85 22.26 -9.15
N ILE A 215 -7.85 21.56 -9.65
CA ILE A 215 -8.04 21.35 -11.08
C ILE A 215 -8.45 22.72 -11.63
N HIS A 216 -7.51 23.44 -12.24
CA HIS A 216 -7.85 24.54 -13.12
C HIS A 216 -8.50 23.94 -14.37
N ARG A 217 -9.83 23.81 -14.35
CA ARG A 217 -10.57 23.64 -15.60
C ARG A 217 -10.40 24.95 -16.37
N SER A 218 -9.97 24.87 -17.62
CA SER A 218 -10.12 26.02 -18.52
C SER A 218 -11.58 26.47 -18.43
N ARG A 219 -11.79 27.77 -18.22
CA ARG A 219 -13.14 28.34 -18.38
C ARG A 219 -13.55 27.98 -19.82
N PRO A 220 -14.68 27.30 -20.06
CA PRO A 220 -15.19 27.22 -21.42
C PRO A 220 -15.30 28.65 -21.94
N GLU A 221 -14.81 28.90 -23.16
CA GLU A 221 -14.96 30.21 -23.79
C GLU A 221 -16.43 30.62 -23.67
N GLY A 222 -16.66 31.74 -22.97
CA GLY A 222 -18.00 32.28 -22.86
C GLY A 222 -18.49 32.59 -24.27
N LYS A 223 -19.71 32.17 -24.59
CA LYS A 223 -20.33 32.49 -25.89
C LYS A 223 -20.15 34.00 -26.14
N PRO A 224 -19.66 34.42 -27.33
CA PRO A 224 -19.51 35.82 -27.64
C PRO A 224 -20.85 36.52 -27.43
N ARG A 225 -20.85 37.59 -26.63
CA ARG A 225 -22.03 38.43 -26.45
C ARG A 225 -22.20 39.22 -27.74
N ILE A 226 -23.31 38.96 -28.44
CA ILE A 226 -23.71 39.77 -29.59
C ILE A 226 -24.05 41.17 -29.06
N ASP A 227 -23.31 42.17 -29.54
CA ASP A 227 -23.55 43.57 -29.24
C ASP A 227 -24.73 44.08 -30.08
N VAL A 228 -25.92 44.07 -29.47
CA VAL A 228 -27.17 44.52 -30.09
C VAL A 228 -27.24 46.04 -30.32
N SER A 229 -26.26 46.81 -29.85
CA SER A 229 -26.19 48.26 -30.13
C SER A 229 -25.83 48.56 -31.60
N LYS A 230 -25.31 47.58 -32.34
CA LYS A 230 -24.89 47.71 -33.74
C LYS A 230 -25.94 47.25 -34.77
N THR A 231 -27.14 46.84 -34.32
CA THR A 231 -28.22 46.37 -35.21
C THR A 231 -29.34 47.39 -35.45
N ALA A 232 -29.16 48.64 -35.02
CA ALA A 232 -30.09 49.70 -35.41
C ALA A 232 -29.75 50.18 -36.83
N HIS A 233 -30.42 49.60 -37.83
CA HIS A 233 -30.55 50.21 -39.16
C HIS A 233 -31.55 51.37 -39.07
N PRO A 234 -31.17 52.63 -39.34
CA PRO A 234 -32.13 53.66 -39.65
C PRO A 234 -32.34 53.69 -41.18
N ASP A 235 -33.24 52.85 -41.67
CA ASP A 235 -33.92 53.11 -42.93
C ASP A 235 -35.13 54.02 -42.63
N LYS A 236 -34.97 55.32 -42.90
CA LYS A 236 -35.91 56.24 -43.56
C LYS A 236 -35.49 57.69 -43.39
#